data_AF-A0A2H6IFP4-F1
#
_entry.id   AF-A0A2H6IFP4-F1
#
_cell.length_a   1.000
_cell.length_b   1.000
_cell.length_c   1.000
_cell.angle_alpha   90.00
_cell.angle_beta   90.00
_cell.angle_gamma   90.00
#
_symmetry.space_group_name_H-M   'P 1'
#
loop_
_entity.id
_entity.type
_entity.pdbx_description
1 polymer ?
#
loop_
_entity_poly.entity_id
_entity_poly.type
_entity_poly.pdbx_seq_one_letter_code
_entity_poly.pdbx_strand_id
1 'polypeptide(L)'
;MKSDDRLEYINDALYFVVIPGKKRLIYCSGVNFKRFLPITKGRHKAMSNPVIRGLQIVNHEIRSMAIEAGATPKTIILTECKGIAPTDDCWNTESLLIEDPPEGFGEKIITHAVINLLKKIDKAIMLDTKMPEHLLPPEELEKFIEGLCRKFAS
;
A
#
# COMPACT_ATOMS: atom_id res chain seq x y z
N MET A 1 18.94 -0.18 -22.97
CA MET A 1 17.80 -0.66 -22.16
C MET A 1 17.48 0.48 -21.19
N LYS A 2 16.33 1.13 -21.34
CA LYS A 2 15.99 2.31 -20.53
C LYS A 2 15.81 1.87 -19.08
N SER A 3 16.75 2.27 -18.23
CA SER A 3 16.48 2.48 -16.81
C SER A 3 15.40 3.58 -16.73
N ASP A 4 14.46 3.50 -15.77
CA ASP A 4 13.67 4.64 -15.23
C ASP A 4 12.15 4.65 -15.41
N ASP A 5 11.49 3.58 -15.89
CA ASP A 5 10.03 3.54 -15.78
C ASP A 5 9.62 3.11 -14.37
N ARG A 6 9.46 4.12 -13.50
CA ARG A 6 8.84 4.02 -12.19
C ARG A 6 7.44 3.40 -12.34
N LEU A 7 7.15 2.35 -11.58
CA LEU A 7 5.81 1.77 -11.54
C LEU A 7 5.00 2.48 -10.46
N GLU A 8 3.85 3.01 -10.85
CA GLU A 8 3.01 3.84 -10.00
C GLU A 8 1.60 3.30 -9.91
N TYR A 9 1.11 3.16 -8.69
CA TYR A 9 -0.28 2.92 -8.37
C TYR A 9 -0.71 3.97 -7.36
N ILE A 10 -1.36 5.05 -7.81
CA ILE A 10 -1.61 6.24 -6.99
C ILE A 10 -3.07 6.67 -7.14
N ASN A 11 -3.72 6.95 -6.01
CA ASN A 11 -4.98 7.68 -5.95
C ASN A 11 -5.05 8.51 -4.66
N ASP A 12 -6.18 9.18 -4.41
CA ASP A 12 -6.36 10.05 -3.24
C ASP A 12 -6.39 9.31 -1.89
N ALA A 13 -6.59 8.00 -1.89
CA ALA A 13 -6.71 7.18 -0.69
C ALA A 13 -5.40 6.44 -0.34
N LEU A 14 -4.64 6.01 -1.35
CA LEU A 14 -3.42 5.23 -1.18
C LEU A 14 -2.44 5.39 -2.34
N TYR A 15 -1.18 5.07 -2.09
CA TYR A 15 -0.20 4.90 -3.16
C TYR A 15 0.72 3.71 -2.89
N PHE A 16 1.17 3.10 -3.98
CA PHE A 16 2.22 2.09 -4.04
C PHE A 16 3.10 2.39 -5.24
N VAL A 17 4.37 2.61 -4.99
CA VAL A 17 5.33 3.08 -5.99
C VAL A 17 6.56 2.21 -5.92
N VAL A 18 7.03 1.78 -7.08
CA VAL A 18 8.27 1.03 -7.21
C VAL A 18 9.21 1.79 -8.13
N ILE A 19 10.39 2.13 -7.61
CA ILE A 19 11.46 2.81 -8.35
C ILE A 19 12.58 1.79 -8.58
N PRO A 20 12.72 1.25 -9.80
CA PRO A 20 13.78 0.30 -10.11
C PRO A 20 15.15 0.98 -10.16
N GLY A 21 16.19 0.25 -9.78
CA GLY A 21 17.58 0.67 -9.91
C GLY A 21 18.49 -0.52 -10.22
N LYS A 22 19.79 -0.27 -10.41
CA LYS A 22 20.75 -1.35 -10.68
C LYS A 22 20.86 -2.27 -9.47
N LYS A 23 20.38 -3.52 -9.62
CA LYS A 23 20.33 -4.55 -8.55
C LYS A 23 19.63 -4.07 -7.27
N ARG A 24 18.72 -3.12 -7.39
CA ARG A 24 17.97 -2.61 -6.25
C ARG A 24 16.60 -2.15 -6.70
N LEU A 25 15.66 -2.14 -5.77
CA LEU A 25 14.31 -1.68 -5.97
C LEU A 25 13.88 -0.92 -4.73
N ILE A 26 13.40 0.30 -4.92
CA ILE A 26 12.83 1.11 -3.85
C ILE A 26 11.31 0.97 -3.93
N TYR A 27 10.71 0.54 -2.82
CA TYR A 27 9.27 0.47 -2.65
C TYR A 27 8.84 1.58 -1.68
N CYS A 28 7.93 2.42 -2.13
CA CYS A 28 7.31 3.48 -1.36
C CYS A 28 5.81 3.19 -1.30
N SER A 29 5.22 3.28 -0.11
CA SER A 29 3.77 3.12 0.03
C SER A 29 3.20 4.11 1.03
N GLY A 30 1.91 4.39 0.88
CA GLY A 30 1.21 5.21 1.84
C GLY A 30 -0.29 5.07 1.74
N VAL A 31 -0.94 5.43 2.85
CA VAL A 31 -2.39 5.44 2.99
C VAL A 31 -2.82 6.74 3.64
N ASN A 32 -3.85 7.37 3.10
CA ASN A 32 -4.50 8.50 3.72
C ASN A 32 -5.59 7.99 4.66
N PHE A 33 -5.31 7.95 5.97
CA PHE A 33 -6.26 7.37 6.92
C PHE A 33 -7.57 8.17 7.01
N LYS A 34 -7.58 9.47 6.65
CA LYS A 34 -8.81 10.28 6.63
C LYS A 34 -9.83 9.76 5.61
N ARG A 35 -9.36 9.29 4.45
CA ARG A 35 -10.23 8.76 3.39
C ARG A 35 -10.97 7.48 3.80
N PHE A 36 -10.46 6.78 4.80
CA PHE A 36 -11.06 5.57 5.36
C PHE A 36 -11.81 5.81 6.68
N LEU A 37 -11.76 7.01 7.26
CA LEU A 37 -12.46 7.31 8.52
C LEU A 37 -13.94 6.92 8.54
N PRO A 38 -14.73 7.12 7.45
CA PRO A 38 -16.14 6.73 7.47
C PRO A 38 -16.38 5.24 7.81
N ILE A 39 -15.47 4.35 7.42
CA ILE A 39 -15.58 2.91 7.69
C ILE A 39 -14.77 2.44 8.90
N THR A 40 -13.77 3.21 9.35
CA THR A 40 -12.92 2.81 10.48
C THR A 40 -13.33 3.43 11.81
N LYS A 41 -13.95 4.61 11.82
CA LYS A 41 -14.27 5.35 13.04
C LYS A 41 -15.16 4.50 13.97
N GLY A 42 -14.76 4.37 15.23
CA GLY A 42 -15.49 3.60 16.23
C GLY A 42 -15.41 2.08 16.08
N ARG A 43 -14.73 1.55 15.05
CA ARG A 43 -14.61 0.11 14.77
C ARG A 43 -13.24 -0.47 15.12
N HIS A 44 -12.44 0.27 15.89
CA HIS A 44 -11.13 -0.17 16.33
C HIS A 44 -10.85 0.24 17.77
N LYS A 45 -9.96 -0.50 18.43
CA LYS A 45 -9.46 -0.14 19.76
C LYS A 45 -8.77 1.23 19.71
N ALA A 46 -8.75 1.92 20.86
CA ALA A 46 -8.00 3.17 21.00
C ALA A 46 -6.56 2.98 20.51
N MET A 47 -6.06 3.91 19.68
CA MET A 47 -4.70 3.96 19.12
C MET A 47 -4.31 2.93 18.04
N SER A 48 -5.22 2.09 17.52
CA SER A 48 -4.90 1.17 16.41
C SER A 48 -5.79 1.42 15.20
N ASN A 49 -5.38 2.34 14.30
CA ASN A 49 -6.11 2.57 13.06
C ASN A 49 -5.94 1.36 12.12
N PRO A 50 -7.03 0.70 11.69
CA PRO A 50 -7.00 -0.49 10.83
C PRO A 50 -6.24 -0.30 9.53
N VAL A 51 -6.28 0.91 8.96
CA VAL A 51 -5.66 1.24 7.68
C VAL A 51 -4.15 1.36 7.84
N ILE A 52 -3.71 2.06 8.89
CA ILE A 52 -2.29 2.15 9.25
C ILE A 52 -1.73 0.75 9.57
N ARG A 53 -2.47 -0.03 10.37
CA ARG A 53 -2.06 -1.39 10.72
C ARG A 53 -2.03 -2.31 9.49
N GLY A 54 -2.98 -2.16 8.58
CA GLY A 54 -3.01 -2.87 7.30
C GLY A 54 -1.78 -2.57 6.46
N LEU A 55 -1.40 -1.28 6.34
CA LEU A 55 -0.19 -0.86 5.62
C LEU A 55 1.08 -1.51 6.20
N GLN A 56 1.22 -1.51 7.53
CA GLN A 56 2.35 -2.16 8.20
C GLN A 56 2.41 -3.67 7.94
N ILE A 57 1.27 -4.36 8.02
CA ILE A 57 1.18 -5.81 7.75
C ILE A 57 1.60 -6.11 6.31
N VAL A 58 1.08 -5.35 5.35
CA VAL A 58 1.45 -5.50 3.93
C VAL A 58 2.94 -5.24 3.72
N ASN A 59 3.53 -4.23 4.37
CA ASN A 59 4.97 -3.98 4.29
C ASN A 59 5.78 -5.17 4.83
N HIS A 60 5.32 -5.82 5.91
CA HIS A 60 5.95 -7.03 6.43
C HIS A 60 5.82 -8.23 5.47
N GLU A 61 4.66 -8.40 4.84
CA GLU A 61 4.45 -9.46 3.83
C GLU A 61 5.39 -9.27 2.64
N ILE A 62 5.56 -8.04 2.14
CA ILE A 62 6.49 -7.74 1.05
C ILE A 62 7.94 -8.07 1.42
N ARG A 63 8.34 -7.83 2.68
CA ARG A 63 9.67 -8.24 3.17
C ARG A 63 9.83 -9.76 3.15
N SER A 64 8.79 -10.50 3.57
CA SER A 64 8.79 -11.97 3.50
C SER A 64 8.93 -12.43 2.05
N MET A 65 8.13 -11.87 1.14
CA MET A 65 8.20 -12.17 -0.29
C MET A 65 9.60 -11.89 -0.87
N ALA A 66 10.26 -10.81 -0.44
CA ALA A 66 11.60 -10.48 -0.90
C ALA A 66 12.62 -11.54 -0.43
N ILE A 67 12.57 -11.91 0.85
CA ILE A 67 13.46 -12.94 1.43
C ILE A 67 13.23 -14.29 0.75
N GLU A 68 11.98 -14.70 0.58
CA GLU A 68 11.61 -15.95 -0.11
C GLU A 68 12.08 -15.98 -1.56
N ALA A 69 12.15 -14.82 -2.21
CA ALA A 69 12.63 -14.68 -3.57
C ALA A 69 14.17 -14.52 -3.68
N GLY A 70 14.90 -14.63 -2.57
CA GLY A 70 16.36 -14.53 -2.53
C GLY A 70 16.91 -13.10 -2.52
N ALA A 71 16.04 -12.10 -2.34
CA ALA A 71 16.41 -10.69 -2.24
C ALA A 71 16.63 -10.25 -0.78
N THR A 72 17.30 -9.11 -0.58
CA THR A 72 17.58 -8.57 0.76
C THR A 72 16.78 -7.30 1.03
N PRO A 73 15.73 -7.33 1.86
CA PRO A 73 14.99 -6.14 2.26
C PRO A 73 15.71 -5.35 3.37
N LYS A 74 15.75 -4.02 3.24
CA LYS A 74 16.29 -3.07 4.23
C LYS A 74 15.28 -1.97 4.52
N THR A 75 15.01 -1.76 5.81
CA THR A 75 14.15 -0.64 6.24
C THR A 75 15.00 0.62 6.33
N ILE A 76 14.78 1.55 5.43
CA ILE A 76 15.47 2.84 5.40
C ILE A 76 14.50 3.95 5.02
N ILE A 77 14.69 5.13 5.61
CA ILE A 77 13.99 6.35 5.20
C ILE A 77 14.62 6.83 3.91
N LEU A 78 13.87 6.75 2.82
CA LEU A 78 14.37 7.06 1.48
C LEU A 78 13.90 8.43 1.04
N THR A 79 14.85 9.25 0.61
CA THR A 79 14.57 10.56 0.00
C THR A 79 13.76 10.42 -1.29
N GLU A 80 13.90 9.29 -1.97
CA GLU A 80 13.22 8.93 -3.21
C GLU A 80 11.70 8.73 -3.02
N CYS A 81 11.26 8.51 -1.77
CA CYS A 81 9.84 8.43 -1.44
C CYS A 81 9.23 9.80 -1.07
N LYS A 82 10.03 10.88 -1.00
CA LYS A 82 9.52 12.21 -0.66
C LYS A 82 8.75 12.81 -1.84
N GLY A 83 7.64 13.49 -1.53
CA GLY A 83 6.84 14.22 -2.52
C GLY A 83 5.88 13.34 -3.36
N ILE A 84 5.74 12.05 -3.04
CA ILE A 84 4.76 11.18 -3.71
C ILE A 84 3.32 11.54 -3.28
N ALA A 85 3.13 11.78 -1.99
CA ALA A 85 1.87 12.26 -1.44
C ALA A 85 1.99 13.73 -1.00
N PRO A 86 0.88 14.51 -1.04
CA PRO A 86 0.84 15.87 -0.51
C PRO A 86 1.26 15.92 0.98
N THR A 87 2.11 16.87 1.34
CA THR A 87 2.64 17.03 2.70
C THR A 87 1.61 17.48 3.74
N ASP A 88 0.53 18.15 3.32
CA ASP A 88 -0.45 18.76 4.22
C ASP A 88 -1.62 17.84 4.58
N ASP A 89 -1.49 16.55 4.27
CA ASP A 89 -2.58 15.58 4.38
C ASP A 89 -2.20 14.42 5.32
N CYS A 90 -3.20 13.65 5.73
CA CYS A 90 -3.10 12.63 6.77
C CYS A 90 -2.57 11.30 6.25
N TRP A 91 -1.39 11.35 5.64
CA TRP A 91 -0.71 10.20 5.08
C TRP A 91 0.15 9.49 6.12
N ASN A 92 -0.03 8.18 6.22
CA ASN A 92 0.92 7.28 6.84
C ASN A 92 1.71 6.60 5.73
N THR A 93 3.04 6.70 5.78
CA THR A 93 3.93 6.25 4.71
C THR A 93 4.93 5.22 5.22
N GLU A 94 5.28 4.27 4.37
CA GLU A 94 6.31 3.26 4.60
C GLU A 94 7.28 3.24 3.42
N SER A 95 8.54 2.87 3.68
CA SER A 95 9.55 2.72 2.64
C SER A 95 10.42 1.48 2.87
N LEU A 96 10.81 0.84 1.77
CA LEU A 96 11.62 -0.36 1.78
C LEU A 96 12.61 -0.32 0.62
N LEU A 97 13.89 -0.59 0.90
CA LEU A 97 14.88 -0.91 -0.12
C LEU A 97 14.97 -2.43 -0.25
N ILE A 98 15.00 -2.93 -1.48
CA ILE A 98 15.14 -4.35 -1.78
C ILE A 98 16.37 -4.50 -2.67
N GLU A 99 17.40 -5.19 -2.19
CA GLU A 99 18.62 -5.47 -2.94
C GLU A 99 18.53 -6.83 -3.65
N ASP A 100 19.10 -6.89 -4.85
CA ASP A 100 19.06 -8.04 -5.76
C ASP A 100 17.64 -8.62 -5.97
N PRO A 101 16.62 -7.79 -6.30
CA PRO A 101 15.27 -8.29 -6.58
C PRO A 101 15.27 -9.15 -7.87
N PRO A 102 14.44 -10.20 -7.94
CA PRO A 102 14.25 -10.92 -9.19
C PRO A 102 13.54 -10.06 -10.23
N GLU A 103 13.58 -10.49 -11.49
CA GLU A 103 12.86 -9.83 -12.57
C GLU A 103 11.34 -9.83 -12.33
N GLY A 104 10.68 -8.73 -12.67
CA GLY A 104 9.22 -8.56 -12.49
C GLY A 104 8.76 -8.44 -11.02
N PHE A 105 9.68 -8.33 -10.05
CA PHE A 105 9.31 -8.28 -8.64
C PHE A 105 8.48 -7.04 -8.27
N GLY A 106 8.72 -5.90 -8.93
CA GLY A 106 7.98 -4.66 -8.68
C GLY A 106 6.48 -4.79 -8.92
N GLU A 107 6.08 -5.38 -10.06
CA GLU A 107 4.67 -5.60 -10.41
C GLU A 107 3.99 -6.55 -9.43
N LYS A 108 4.70 -7.62 -9.03
CA LYS A 108 4.22 -8.57 -8.02
C LYS A 108 3.96 -7.89 -6.68
N ILE A 109 4.87 -7.01 -6.25
CA ILE A 109 4.72 -6.26 -5.00
C ILE A 109 3.50 -5.34 -5.06
N ILE A 110 3.33 -4.54 -6.12
CA ILE A 110 2.20 -3.61 -6.23
C ILE A 110 0.87 -4.38 -6.19
N THR A 111 0.77 -5.46 -6.97
CA THR A 111 -0.45 -6.29 -7.03
C THR A 111 -0.79 -6.87 -5.66
N HIS A 112 0.20 -7.49 -4.99
CA HIS A 112 0.02 -8.04 -3.66
C HIS A 112 -0.38 -6.96 -2.65
N ALA A 113 0.28 -5.81 -2.68
CA ALA A 113 0.12 -4.76 -1.70
C ALA A 113 -1.29 -4.16 -1.72
N VAL A 114 -1.79 -3.81 -2.91
CA VAL A 114 -3.11 -3.19 -3.07
C VAL A 114 -4.22 -4.15 -2.64
N ILE A 115 -4.21 -5.38 -3.14
CA ILE A 115 -5.26 -6.37 -2.88
C ILE A 115 -5.28 -6.75 -1.40
N ASN A 116 -4.11 -7.02 -0.81
CA ASN A 116 -4.06 -7.48 0.57
C ASN A 116 -4.33 -6.36 1.57
N LEU A 117 -3.96 -5.10 1.28
CA LEU A 117 -4.29 -3.97 2.15
C LEU A 117 -5.80 -3.91 2.40
N LEU A 118 -6.61 -3.93 1.34
CA LEU A 118 -8.07 -3.87 1.45
C LEU A 118 -8.64 -5.06 2.23
N LYS A 119 -8.15 -6.29 1.97
CA LYS A 119 -8.54 -7.49 2.71
C LYS A 119 -8.19 -7.40 4.20
N LYS A 120 -7.03 -6.84 4.55
CA LYS A 120 -6.66 -6.63 5.97
C LYS A 120 -7.55 -5.59 6.63
N ILE A 121 -7.87 -4.50 5.93
CA ILE A 121 -8.78 -3.47 6.44
C ILE A 121 -10.15 -4.09 6.71
N ASP A 122 -10.78 -4.72 5.70
CA ASP A 122 -12.10 -5.37 5.82
C ASP A 122 -12.17 -6.33 7.01
N LYS A 123 -11.18 -7.22 7.14
CA LYS A 123 -11.07 -8.15 8.26
C LYS A 123 -10.97 -7.46 9.61
N ALA A 124 -10.26 -6.33 9.69
CA ALA A 124 -10.06 -5.60 10.93
C ALA A 124 -11.30 -4.83 11.38
N ILE A 125 -12.12 -4.33 10.44
CA ILE A 125 -13.36 -3.59 10.75
C ILE A 125 -14.63 -4.44 10.60
N MET A 126 -14.48 -5.72 10.26
CA MET A 126 -15.55 -6.72 10.13
C MET A 126 -16.70 -6.25 9.22
N LEU A 127 -16.36 -5.63 8.09
CA LEU A 127 -17.36 -5.20 7.11
C LEU A 127 -18.01 -6.41 6.40
N ASP A 128 -17.29 -7.53 6.30
CA ASP A 128 -17.72 -8.76 5.61
C ASP A 128 -18.16 -8.49 4.17
N THR A 129 -17.35 -7.69 3.46
CA THR A 129 -17.64 -7.29 2.08
C THR A 129 -16.77 -8.06 1.09
N LYS A 130 -17.26 -8.20 -0.14
CA LYS A 130 -16.48 -8.79 -1.23
C LYS A 130 -15.41 -7.80 -1.68
N MET A 131 -14.19 -7.98 -1.15
CA MET A 131 -13.01 -7.25 -1.59
C MET A 131 -12.57 -7.68 -3.00
N PRO A 132 -11.95 -6.79 -3.79
CA PRO A 132 -11.43 -7.15 -5.10
C PRO A 132 -10.45 -8.34 -5.01
N GLU A 133 -10.61 -9.30 -5.91
CA GLU A 133 -9.69 -10.45 -6.03
C GLU A 133 -8.53 -10.17 -6.98
N HIS A 134 -8.68 -9.16 -7.83
CA HIS A 134 -7.69 -8.70 -8.80
C HIS A 134 -7.40 -7.21 -8.61
N LEU A 135 -6.28 -6.76 -9.18
CA LEU A 135 -5.86 -5.37 -9.12
C LEU A 135 -6.78 -4.52 -10.00
N LEU A 136 -7.63 -3.71 -9.37
CA LEU A 136 -8.42 -2.69 -10.07
C LEU A 136 -7.50 -1.54 -10.52
N PRO A 137 -7.83 -0.82 -11.60
CA PRO A 137 -7.22 0.48 -11.90
C PRO A 137 -7.31 1.45 -10.70
N PRO A 138 -6.35 2.37 -10.51
CA PRO A 138 -6.34 3.25 -9.33
C PRO A 138 -7.62 4.06 -9.13
N GLU A 139 -8.22 4.58 -10.20
CA GLU A 139 -9.48 5.34 -10.14
C GLU A 139 -10.69 4.46 -9.79
N GLU A 140 -10.71 3.21 -10.26
CA GLU A 140 -11.78 2.26 -9.94
C GLU A 140 -11.68 1.80 -8.49
N LEU A 141 -10.46 1.59 -7.99
CA LEU A 141 -10.22 1.29 -6.59
C LEU A 141 -10.65 2.45 -5.68
N GLU A 142 -10.35 3.69 -6.08
CA GLU A 142 -10.78 4.88 -5.35
C GLU A 142 -12.31 4.94 -5.25
N LYS A 143 -13.01 4.78 -6.38
CA LYS A 143 -14.48 4.72 -6.41
C LYS A 143 -15.03 3.57 -5.56
N PHE A 144 -14.36 2.43 -5.55
CA PHE A 144 -14.72 1.30 -4.69
C PHE A 144 -14.61 1.66 -3.20
N ILE A 145 -13.49 2.26 -2.78
CA ILE A 145 -13.26 2.70 -1.40
C ILE A 145 -14.31 3.76 -1.01
N GLU A 146 -14.57 4.74 -1.87
CA GLU A 146 -15.63 5.72 -1.64
C GLU A 146 -17.01 5.07 -1.51
N GLY A 147 -17.30 4.06 -2.34
CA GLY A 147 -18.53 3.29 -2.27
C GLY A 147 -18.70 2.57 -0.93
N LEU A 148 -17.63 1.96 -0.41
CA LEU A 148 -17.61 1.39 0.94
C LEU A 148 -17.88 2.46 2.00
N CYS A 149 -17.20 3.60 1.90
CA CYS A 149 -17.39 4.72 2.80
C CYS A 149 -18.81 5.25 2.79
N ARG A 150 -19.46 5.39 1.63
CA ARG A 150 -20.86 5.82 1.54
C ARG A 150 -21.83 4.78 2.11
N LYS A 151 -21.58 3.49 1.85
CA LYS A 151 -22.46 2.40 2.28
C LYS A 151 -22.39 2.11 3.77
N PHE A 152 -21.20 2.23 4.36
CA PHE A 152 -20.93 1.82 5.74
C PHE A 152 -20.47 2.96 6.63
N ALA A 153 -20.62 4.22 6.20
CA ALA A 153 -20.40 5.38 7.04
C ALA A 153 -21.17 5.21 8.36
N SER A 154 -20.43 5.28 9.47
CA SER A 154 -20.99 5.29 10.82
C SER A 154 -20.64 6.57 11.57
#